data_AF-A0A7C6WMA5-F1
#
_entry.id   AF-A0A7C6WMA5-F1
#
_cell.length_a   1.000
_cell.length_b   1.000
_cell.length_c   1.000
_cell.angle_alpha   90.00
_cell.angle_beta   90.00
_cell.angle_gamma   90.00
#
_symmetry.space_group_name_H-M   'P 1'
#
loop_
_entity.id
_entity.type
_entity.pdbx_description
1 polymer ?
#
loop_
_entity_poly.entity_id
_entity_poly.type
_entity_poly.pdbx_seq_one_letter_code
_entity_poly.pdbx_strand_id
1 'polypeptide(L)'
;MQTEDAFYVADNEDLSLAMKVWKWGLGGFGYSENGIDGPYSTAITADGSIVTMLLAANIVTATMVQTGILQSEDGGTTLNLDTGDFNFRDIFKLNNSGATINVGDVASGDYISLSPNAPLNVYKNGNLNVSIYTEGSMGGYVAVYSPDGSQAWRVQGLGDNVQGFQMQAGAAGGKGEFFIRNPVWHVNEFDIQGDLWVNGYIGSANTINMQKTIDMLIVDALEG
;
A
#
# COMPACT_ATOMS: atom_id res chain seq x y z
N MET A 1 2.10 43.98 -45.66
CA MET A 1 1.21 44.43 -46.76
C MET A 1 -0.21 43.98 -46.44
N GLN A 2 -1.21 44.84 -46.64
CA GLN A 2 -2.61 44.46 -46.47
C GLN A 2 -3.17 44.03 -47.82
N THR A 3 -3.76 42.84 -47.85
CA THR A 3 -4.57 42.34 -48.98
C THR A 3 -6.04 42.36 -48.56
N GLU A 4 -6.97 42.17 -49.50
CA GLU A 4 -8.41 42.12 -49.16
C GLU A 4 -8.74 40.99 -48.16
N ASP A 5 -7.96 39.90 -48.16
CA ASP A 5 -8.28 38.67 -47.40
C ASP A 5 -7.41 38.45 -46.15
N ALA A 6 -6.24 39.10 -46.09
CA ALA A 6 -5.29 38.89 -45.00
C ALA A 6 -4.28 40.05 -44.87
N PHE A 7 -3.78 40.19 -43.65
CA PHE A 7 -2.67 41.04 -43.29
C PHE A 7 -1.39 40.19 -43.17
N TYR A 8 -0.30 40.65 -43.79
CA TYR A 8 0.98 39.95 -43.78
C TYR A 8 2.10 40.80 -43.19
N VAL A 9 2.95 40.15 -42.38
CA VAL A 9 4.20 40.67 -41.85
C VAL A 9 5.31 39.74 -42.31
N ALA A 10 6.39 40.28 -42.87
CA ALA A 10 7.42 39.50 -43.53
C ALA A 10 8.81 40.09 -43.34
N ASP A 11 9.85 39.28 -43.52
CA ASP A 11 11.26 39.70 -43.50
C ASP A 11 11.77 40.33 -44.81
N ASN A 12 10.90 40.48 -45.81
CA ASN A 12 11.17 41.15 -47.08
C ASN A 12 9.98 42.05 -47.49
N GLU A 13 10.26 43.21 -48.09
CA GLU A 13 9.24 44.13 -48.63
C GLU A 13 8.47 43.47 -49.78
N ASP A 14 9.17 42.68 -50.60
CA ASP A 14 8.55 41.79 -51.55
C ASP A 14 8.19 40.47 -50.85
N LEU A 15 6.88 40.29 -50.62
CA LEU A 15 6.34 39.10 -49.97
C LEU A 15 6.69 37.80 -50.70
N SER A 16 6.94 37.83 -52.02
CA SER A 16 7.35 36.64 -52.78
C SER A 16 8.79 36.21 -52.51
N LEU A 17 9.61 37.12 -51.96
CA LEU A 17 11.01 36.88 -51.59
C LEU A 17 11.19 36.75 -50.07
N ALA A 18 10.11 36.86 -49.30
CA ALA A 18 10.14 36.69 -47.86
C ALA A 18 10.33 35.22 -47.49
N MET A 19 11.10 34.97 -46.44
CA MET A 19 11.28 33.65 -45.83
C MET A 19 10.51 33.58 -44.51
N LYS A 20 10.57 34.59 -43.66
CA LYS A 20 9.84 34.59 -42.38
C LYS A 20 8.57 35.40 -42.51
N VAL A 21 7.41 34.74 -42.54
CA VAL A 21 6.11 35.37 -42.76
C VAL A 21 5.12 35.04 -41.67
N TRP A 22 4.53 36.07 -41.09
CA TRP A 22 3.29 35.96 -40.32
C TRP A 22 2.09 36.37 -41.17
N LYS A 23 1.06 35.55 -41.17
CA LYS A 23 -0.22 35.82 -41.86
C LYS A 23 -1.34 35.88 -40.85
N TRP A 24 -2.16 36.91 -40.95
CA TRP A 24 -3.41 37.02 -40.22
C TRP A 24 -4.56 37.21 -41.19
N GLY A 25 -5.46 36.24 -41.25
CA GLY A 25 -6.68 36.32 -42.06
C GLY A 25 -7.83 35.57 -41.42
N LEU A 26 -8.90 35.38 -42.18
CA LEU A 26 -10.09 34.63 -41.72
C LEU A 26 -9.77 33.21 -41.25
N GLY A 27 -8.67 32.62 -41.70
CA GLY A 27 -8.20 31.30 -41.26
C GLY A 27 -7.46 31.29 -39.91
N GLY A 28 -7.21 32.45 -39.30
CA GLY A 28 -6.42 32.59 -38.08
C GLY A 28 -5.09 33.30 -38.32
N PHE A 29 -4.18 33.14 -37.36
CA PHE A 29 -2.87 33.78 -37.31
C PHE A 29 -1.78 32.71 -37.35
N GLY A 30 -0.80 32.80 -38.23
CA GLY A 30 0.25 31.78 -38.34
C GLY A 30 1.62 32.33 -38.68
N TYR A 31 2.69 31.63 -38.26
CA TYR A 31 4.11 31.88 -38.56
C TYR A 31 4.71 30.86 -39.52
N SER A 32 5.30 31.33 -40.60
CA SER A 32 6.09 30.58 -41.56
C SER A 32 7.54 31.03 -41.51
N GLU A 33 8.47 30.09 -41.58
CA GLU A 33 9.89 30.37 -41.82
C GLU A 33 10.32 30.07 -43.27
N ASN A 34 9.35 29.78 -44.16
CA ASN A 34 9.57 29.39 -45.56
C ASN A 34 8.83 30.28 -46.59
N GLY A 35 8.33 31.42 -46.13
CA GLY A 35 7.76 32.47 -46.97
C GLY A 35 6.24 32.55 -46.88
N ILE A 36 5.67 33.40 -47.74
CA ILE A 36 4.25 33.76 -47.73
C ILE A 36 3.33 32.58 -48.06
N ASP A 37 3.83 31.64 -48.85
CA ASP A 37 3.08 30.43 -49.19
C ASP A 37 3.06 29.42 -48.02
N GLY A 38 3.75 29.71 -46.91
CA GLY A 38 3.81 28.85 -45.73
C GLY A 38 4.89 27.76 -45.82
N PRO A 39 4.82 26.70 -45.00
CA PRO A 39 3.79 26.40 -44.02
C PRO A 39 3.88 27.27 -42.76
N TYR A 40 2.72 27.51 -42.13
CA TYR A 40 2.64 28.28 -40.89
C TYR A 40 2.73 27.37 -39.64
N SER A 41 3.95 27.04 -39.21
CA SER A 41 4.29 26.03 -38.18
C SER A 41 3.91 26.37 -36.74
N THR A 42 3.61 27.65 -36.46
CA THR A 42 3.07 28.09 -35.18
C THR A 42 1.90 29.03 -35.45
N ALA A 43 0.69 28.61 -35.11
CA ALA A 43 -0.54 29.28 -35.46
C ALA A 43 -1.60 29.26 -34.36
N ILE A 44 -2.46 30.27 -34.34
CA ILE A 44 -3.74 30.24 -33.63
C ILE A 44 -4.80 30.29 -34.71
N THR A 45 -5.53 29.20 -34.86
CA THR A 45 -6.54 29.05 -35.91
C THR A 45 -7.85 29.74 -35.50
N ALA A 46 -8.68 30.10 -36.48
CA ALA A 46 -9.92 30.82 -36.22
C ALA A 46 -10.94 30.05 -35.35
N ASP A 47 -10.79 28.73 -35.23
CA ASP A 47 -11.63 27.88 -34.36
C ASP A 47 -11.14 27.83 -32.89
N GLY A 48 -10.07 28.55 -32.56
CA GLY A 48 -9.52 28.62 -31.21
C GLY A 48 -8.40 27.63 -30.92
N SER A 49 -7.98 26.80 -31.89
CA SER A 49 -6.86 25.87 -31.70
C SER A 49 -5.51 26.56 -31.75
N ILE A 50 -4.62 26.19 -30.82
CA ILE A 50 -3.24 26.64 -30.75
C ILE A 50 -2.33 25.56 -31.36
N VAL A 51 -1.57 25.93 -32.38
CA VAL A 51 -0.53 25.16 -33.09
C VAL A 51 0.82 25.76 -32.68
N THR A 52 1.67 25.07 -31.90
CA THR A 52 3.01 25.62 -31.57
C THR A 52 4.10 24.57 -31.46
N MET A 53 5.34 25.04 -31.64
CA MET A 53 6.60 24.31 -31.52
C MET A 53 6.93 23.78 -30.10
N LEU A 54 6.10 23.94 -29.06
CA LEU A 54 6.36 23.33 -27.74
C LEU A 54 6.17 21.80 -27.76
N LEU A 55 5.20 21.33 -28.54
CA LEU A 55 5.17 19.94 -28.99
C LEU A 55 6.47 19.58 -29.73
N ALA A 56 6.96 20.46 -30.61
CA ALA A 56 8.20 20.24 -31.36
C ALA A 56 9.47 20.22 -30.49
N ALA A 57 9.41 20.70 -29.24
CA ALA A 57 10.48 20.63 -28.25
C ALA A 57 10.30 19.49 -27.23
N ASN A 58 9.31 18.60 -27.42
CA ASN A 58 8.91 17.54 -26.49
C ASN A 58 8.48 18.05 -25.09
N ILE A 59 7.91 19.25 -25.02
CA ILE A 59 7.44 19.85 -23.77
C ILE A 59 5.93 19.98 -23.83
N VAL A 60 5.24 19.18 -23.01
CA VAL A 60 3.81 19.32 -22.71
C VAL A 60 3.70 19.87 -21.29
N THR A 61 3.01 20.99 -21.09
CA THR A 61 2.82 21.58 -19.76
C THR A 61 1.66 20.90 -19.04
N ALA A 62 1.75 20.78 -17.72
CA ALA A 62 0.69 20.15 -16.92
C ALA A 62 -0.69 20.84 -17.06
N THR A 63 -0.72 22.13 -17.42
CA THR A 63 -1.96 22.88 -17.67
C THR A 63 -2.71 22.48 -18.94
N MET A 64 -2.03 21.87 -19.92
CA MET A 64 -2.62 21.37 -21.16
C MET A 64 -3.23 19.97 -20.99
N VAL A 65 -2.85 19.25 -19.94
CA VAL A 65 -3.31 17.89 -19.68
C VAL A 65 -4.26 17.92 -18.49
N GLN A 66 -5.56 17.86 -18.76
CA GLN A 66 -6.61 17.99 -17.73
C GLN A 66 -7.44 16.71 -17.56
N THR A 67 -7.28 15.74 -18.45
CA THR A 67 -8.07 14.49 -18.54
C THR A 67 -7.19 13.39 -19.12
N GLY A 68 -7.61 12.13 -18.96
CA GLY A 68 -6.89 10.95 -19.45
C GLY A 68 -5.82 10.43 -18.50
N ILE A 69 -5.00 9.51 -18.99
CA ILE A 69 -4.00 8.80 -18.19
C ILE A 69 -2.59 9.17 -18.66
N LEU A 70 -1.79 9.72 -17.76
CA LEU A 70 -0.34 9.85 -17.94
C LEU A 70 0.32 8.55 -17.49
N GLN A 71 1.11 7.93 -18.35
CA GLN A 71 1.68 6.59 -18.12
C GLN A 71 3.16 6.53 -18.54
N SER A 72 3.99 5.81 -17.76
CA SER A 72 5.36 5.47 -18.17
C SER A 72 5.37 4.46 -19.32
N GLU A 73 6.43 4.42 -20.12
CA GLU A 73 6.51 3.54 -21.30
C GLU A 73 6.32 2.04 -20.96
N ASP A 74 6.83 1.60 -19.81
CA ASP A 74 6.67 0.24 -19.30
C ASP A 74 5.30 -0.03 -18.65
N GLY A 75 4.44 0.98 -18.56
CA GLY A 75 3.12 0.93 -17.95
C GLY A 75 3.12 0.89 -16.42
N GLY A 76 4.29 0.83 -15.77
CA GLY A 76 4.42 0.63 -14.34
C GLY A 76 3.98 1.83 -13.48
N THR A 77 4.02 3.04 -14.04
CA THR A 77 3.58 4.26 -13.35
C THR A 77 2.44 4.91 -14.13
N THR A 78 1.34 5.24 -13.44
CA THR A 78 0.17 5.89 -14.04
C THR A 78 -0.40 6.99 -13.15
N LEU A 79 -0.91 8.06 -13.75
CA LEU A 79 -1.75 9.07 -13.12
C LEU A 79 -3.00 9.27 -13.99
N ASN A 80 -4.15 8.83 -13.48
CA ASN A 80 -5.45 9.01 -14.13
C ASN A 80 -6.07 10.33 -13.67
N LEU A 81 -6.19 11.28 -14.59
CA LEU A 81 -6.73 12.62 -14.33
C LEU A 81 -8.27 12.64 -14.35
N ASP A 82 -8.92 11.58 -14.84
CA ASP A 82 -10.38 11.46 -14.86
C ASP A 82 -10.93 10.97 -13.50
N THR A 83 -10.20 10.06 -12.85
CA THR A 83 -10.63 9.43 -11.59
C THR A 83 -9.78 9.83 -10.38
N GLY A 84 -8.58 10.38 -10.59
CA GLY A 84 -7.60 10.63 -9.54
C GLY A 84 -6.79 9.40 -9.12
N ASP A 85 -6.94 8.27 -9.82
CA ASP A 85 -6.17 7.05 -9.53
C ASP A 85 -4.67 7.27 -9.85
N PHE A 86 -3.81 6.70 -9.00
CA PHE A 86 -2.36 6.80 -9.13
C PHE A 86 -1.72 5.43 -8.88
N ASN A 87 -0.71 5.10 -9.68
CA ASN A 87 0.15 3.93 -9.48
C ASN A 87 1.61 4.36 -9.69
N PHE A 88 2.48 3.94 -8.78
CA PHE A 88 3.92 4.05 -8.93
C PHE A 88 4.58 2.68 -8.75
N ARG A 89 4.80 1.98 -9.87
CA ARG A 89 5.43 0.66 -9.96
C ARG A 89 4.88 -0.38 -8.98
N ASP A 90 3.60 -0.29 -8.65
CA ASP A 90 2.94 -1.09 -7.63
C ASP A 90 3.49 -0.95 -6.19
N ILE A 91 4.38 0.03 -5.97
CA ILE A 91 4.94 0.40 -4.68
C ILE A 91 3.96 1.32 -3.95
N PHE A 92 3.42 2.33 -4.64
CA PHE A 92 2.39 3.21 -4.09
C PHE A 92 1.22 3.29 -5.06
N LYS A 93 0.04 2.90 -4.59
CA LYS A 93 -1.21 2.98 -5.35
C LYS A 93 -2.24 3.76 -4.58
N LEU A 94 -3.00 4.58 -5.28
CA LEU A 94 -4.24 5.17 -4.80
C LEU A 94 -5.32 4.88 -5.81
N ASN A 95 -6.44 4.33 -5.36
CA ASN A 95 -7.62 4.14 -6.19
C ASN A 95 -8.91 4.25 -5.36
N ASN A 96 -10.06 3.99 -5.99
CA ASN A 96 -11.36 3.96 -5.33
C ASN A 96 -11.48 2.98 -4.15
N SER A 97 -10.61 1.96 -4.05
CA SER A 97 -10.55 1.04 -2.91
C SER A 97 -9.64 1.53 -1.78
N GLY A 98 -8.86 2.59 -2.00
CA GLY A 98 -7.98 3.25 -1.03
C GLY A 98 -6.50 3.25 -1.43
N ALA A 99 -5.63 3.53 -0.46
CA ALA A 99 -4.19 3.62 -0.66
C ALA A 99 -3.47 2.32 -0.29
N THR A 100 -2.61 1.81 -1.18
CA THR A 100 -1.70 0.68 -0.92
C THR A 100 -0.25 1.14 -0.97
N ILE A 101 0.56 0.74 0.01
CA ILE A 101 2.00 1.05 0.07
C ILE A 101 2.78 -0.24 0.31
N ASN A 102 3.76 -0.53 -0.55
CA ASN A 102 4.75 -1.57 -0.37
C ASN A 102 6.12 -0.93 -0.11
N VAL A 103 6.75 -1.19 1.04
CA VAL A 103 8.06 -0.63 1.42
C VAL A 103 9.10 -1.73 1.44
N GLY A 104 10.06 -1.68 0.52
CA GLY A 104 11.11 -2.69 0.36
C GLY A 104 11.31 -3.07 -1.11
N ASP A 105 11.87 -4.25 -1.34
CA ASP A 105 12.06 -4.80 -2.67
C ASP A 105 10.95 -5.80 -2.99
N VAL A 106 9.93 -5.31 -3.69
CA VAL A 106 8.78 -6.12 -4.12
C VAL A 106 9.22 -7.19 -5.13
N ALA A 107 10.27 -6.94 -5.92
CA ALA A 107 10.72 -7.89 -6.94
C ALA A 107 11.41 -9.12 -6.34
N SER A 108 12.16 -8.96 -5.25
CA SER A 108 12.72 -10.09 -4.49
C SER A 108 11.74 -10.68 -3.46
N GLY A 109 10.62 -9.99 -3.19
CA GLY A 109 9.62 -10.41 -2.21
C GLY A 109 10.01 -10.05 -0.76
N ASP A 110 10.89 -9.08 -0.58
CA ASP A 110 11.35 -8.55 0.70
C ASP A 110 10.74 -7.16 0.97
N TYR A 111 9.50 -7.11 1.44
CA TYR A 111 8.77 -5.85 1.61
C TYR A 111 7.74 -5.89 2.73
N ILE A 112 7.35 -4.70 3.19
CA ILE A 112 6.20 -4.47 4.08
C ILE A 112 5.05 -3.99 3.23
N SER A 113 3.83 -4.52 3.44
CA SER A 113 2.63 -4.13 2.69
C SER A 113 1.57 -3.55 3.62
N LEU A 114 1.08 -2.36 3.25
CA LEU A 114 -0.07 -1.67 3.83
C LEU A 114 -1.16 -1.61 2.77
N SER A 115 -2.36 -2.13 3.07
CA SER A 115 -3.48 -2.12 2.14
C SER A 115 -4.80 -1.83 2.88
N PRO A 116 -5.79 -1.20 2.23
CA PRO A 116 -7.10 -0.97 2.84
C PRO A 116 -7.79 -2.29 3.15
N ASN A 117 -8.45 -2.38 4.31
CA ASN A 117 -9.23 -3.55 4.75
C ASN A 117 -8.45 -4.88 4.77
N ALA A 118 -7.12 -4.82 4.89
CA ALA A 118 -6.25 -5.98 4.93
C ALA A 118 -5.24 -5.87 6.09
N PRO A 119 -4.63 -6.98 6.53
CA PRO A 119 -3.55 -6.95 7.51
C PRO A 119 -2.34 -6.15 7.00
N LEU A 120 -1.64 -5.52 7.93
CA LEU A 120 -0.24 -5.10 7.71
C LEU A 120 0.61 -6.36 7.64
N ASN A 121 1.29 -6.56 6.51
CA ASN A 121 2.09 -7.76 6.27
C ASN A 121 3.56 -7.43 6.07
N VAL A 122 4.43 -8.33 6.51
CA VAL A 122 5.87 -8.32 6.20
C VAL A 122 6.20 -9.59 5.46
N TYR A 123 6.81 -9.44 4.29
CA TYR A 123 7.23 -10.51 3.41
C TYR A 123 8.76 -10.64 3.42
N LYS A 124 9.23 -11.88 3.32
CA LYS A 124 10.64 -12.23 3.15
C LYS A 124 10.77 -13.34 2.11
N ASN A 125 11.56 -13.13 1.06
CA ASN A 125 11.71 -14.02 -0.08
C ASN A 125 10.35 -14.46 -0.67
N GLY A 126 9.37 -13.56 -0.69
CA GLY A 126 8.01 -13.82 -1.17
C GLY A 126 7.09 -14.55 -0.18
N ASN A 127 7.60 -15.00 0.97
CA ASN A 127 6.79 -15.67 1.99
C ASN A 127 6.29 -14.67 3.02
N LEU A 128 5.02 -14.81 3.44
CA LEU A 128 4.49 -14.07 4.58
C LEU A 128 5.28 -14.46 5.83
N ASN A 129 5.84 -13.47 6.52
CA ASN A 129 6.63 -13.70 7.72
C ASN A 129 5.97 -13.10 8.97
N VAL A 130 5.34 -11.94 8.84
CA VAL A 130 4.56 -11.31 9.92
C VAL A 130 3.25 -10.76 9.36
N SER A 131 2.17 -10.90 10.12
CA SER A 131 0.88 -10.30 9.80
C SER A 131 0.25 -9.70 11.05
N ILE A 132 -0.20 -8.45 10.95
CA ILE A 132 -0.84 -7.69 12.03
C ILE A 132 -2.20 -7.24 11.51
N TYR A 133 -3.24 -7.60 12.25
CA TYR A 133 -4.60 -7.27 11.86
C TYR A 133 -5.41 -6.88 13.08
N THR A 134 -6.32 -5.91 12.91
CA THR A 134 -7.32 -5.59 13.93
C THR A 134 -8.68 -5.54 13.28
N GLU A 135 -9.57 -6.41 13.72
CA GLU A 135 -10.97 -6.46 13.27
C GLU A 135 -11.87 -6.46 14.49
N GLY A 136 -13.00 -5.74 14.40
CA GLY A 136 -13.88 -5.45 15.52
C GLY A 136 -14.26 -6.71 16.32
N SER A 137 -15.10 -7.57 15.75
CA SER A 137 -15.67 -8.72 16.47
C SER A 137 -14.66 -9.80 16.86
N MET A 138 -13.52 -9.90 16.16
CA MET A 138 -12.53 -10.96 16.37
C MET A 138 -11.29 -10.49 17.15
N GLY A 139 -11.20 -9.23 17.56
CA GLY A 139 -10.14 -8.72 18.45
C GLY A 139 -8.75 -8.59 17.82
N GLY A 140 -8.60 -8.94 16.54
CA GLY A 140 -7.33 -8.84 15.82
C GLY A 140 -6.26 -9.84 16.25
N TYR A 141 -5.10 -9.76 15.60
CA TYR A 141 -3.95 -10.60 15.88
C TYR A 141 -2.62 -9.97 15.51
N VAL A 142 -1.55 -10.52 16.10
CA VAL A 142 -0.17 -10.41 15.60
C VAL A 142 0.33 -11.84 15.41
N ALA A 143 0.71 -12.21 14.20
CA ALA A 143 1.15 -13.56 13.86
C ALA A 143 2.52 -13.53 13.17
N VAL A 144 3.34 -14.53 13.50
CA VAL A 144 4.63 -14.82 12.87
C VAL A 144 4.52 -16.18 12.18
N TYR A 145 5.05 -16.28 10.98
CA TYR A 145 4.96 -17.45 10.12
C TYR A 145 6.34 -18.04 9.84
N SER A 146 6.36 -19.36 9.75
CA SER A 146 7.49 -20.15 9.28
C SER A 146 7.65 -20.02 7.76
N PRO A 147 8.84 -20.32 7.20
CA PRO A 147 9.06 -20.27 5.75
C PRO A 147 8.16 -21.21 4.92
N ASP A 148 7.57 -22.24 5.54
CA ASP A 148 6.61 -23.16 4.91
C ASP A 148 5.17 -22.61 4.87
N GLY A 149 4.95 -21.38 5.36
CA GLY A 149 3.64 -20.73 5.44
C GLY A 149 2.82 -21.14 6.66
N SER A 150 3.29 -22.06 7.51
CA SER A 150 2.63 -22.38 8.76
C SER A 150 2.78 -21.25 9.78
N GLN A 151 1.75 -21.00 10.59
CA GLN A 151 1.85 -20.06 11.70
C GLN A 151 2.84 -20.62 12.73
N ALA A 152 3.96 -19.94 12.97
CA ALA A 152 4.88 -20.31 14.02
C ALA A 152 4.31 -19.92 15.39
N TRP A 153 3.81 -18.69 15.48
CA TRP A 153 3.26 -18.13 16.71
C TRP A 153 2.23 -17.04 16.41
N ARG A 154 1.25 -16.87 17.30
CA ARG A 154 0.25 -15.80 17.24
C ARG A 154 -0.11 -15.31 18.63
N VAL A 155 -0.31 -14.00 18.71
CA VAL A 155 -1.12 -13.32 19.72
C VAL A 155 -2.50 -13.09 19.12
N GLN A 156 -3.53 -13.56 19.81
CA GLN A 156 -4.90 -13.32 19.44
C GLN A 156 -5.59 -12.40 20.47
N GLY A 157 -6.22 -11.34 19.99
CA GLY A 157 -7.22 -10.62 20.76
C GLY A 157 -8.51 -11.43 20.81
N LEU A 158 -9.22 -11.40 21.94
CA LEU A 158 -10.35 -12.32 22.18
C LEU A 158 -11.71 -11.80 21.69
N GLY A 159 -11.73 -10.67 20.97
CA GLY A 159 -12.95 -10.05 20.45
C GLY A 159 -13.66 -9.14 21.43
N ASP A 160 -14.90 -8.77 21.09
CA ASP A 160 -15.68 -7.80 21.83
C ASP A 160 -15.91 -8.21 23.29
N ASN A 161 -15.70 -7.25 24.20
CA ASN A 161 -15.92 -7.39 25.64
C ASN A 161 -15.07 -8.44 26.35
N VAL A 162 -14.01 -8.95 25.71
CA VAL A 162 -13.04 -9.85 26.35
C VAL A 162 -11.70 -9.15 26.48
N GLN A 163 -11.36 -8.72 27.70
CA GLN A 163 -10.02 -8.23 28.02
C GLN A 163 -9.13 -9.42 28.34
N GLY A 164 -8.43 -9.92 27.33
CA GLY A 164 -7.48 -11.02 27.52
C GLY A 164 -6.55 -11.19 26.33
N PHE A 165 -5.52 -12.00 26.55
CA PHE A 165 -4.46 -12.29 25.59
C PHE A 165 -4.31 -13.80 25.47
N GLN A 166 -4.39 -14.33 24.25
CA GLN A 166 -4.13 -15.73 23.97
C GLN A 166 -2.89 -15.88 23.11
N MET A 167 -1.95 -16.72 23.55
CA MET A 167 -0.88 -17.25 22.70
C MET A 167 -1.26 -18.65 22.23
N GLN A 168 -1.10 -18.89 20.93
CA GLN A 168 -1.30 -20.21 20.34
C GLN A 168 -0.11 -20.57 19.45
N ALA A 169 0.47 -21.75 19.66
CA ALA A 169 1.39 -22.34 18.68
C ALA A 169 0.60 -22.81 17.46
N GLY A 170 1.11 -22.55 16.26
CA GLY A 170 0.38 -22.93 15.05
C GLY A 170 0.53 -24.41 14.69
N ALA A 171 -0.49 -24.89 13.98
CA ALA A 171 -0.78 -26.28 13.60
C ALA A 171 -0.97 -27.28 14.76
N ALA A 172 -1.91 -28.22 14.58
CA ALA A 172 -2.22 -29.26 15.54
C ALA A 172 -0.96 -30.09 15.86
N GLY A 173 -0.39 -29.90 17.06
CA GLY A 173 0.83 -30.57 17.51
C GLY A 173 2.02 -29.65 17.82
N GLY A 174 1.94 -28.36 17.50
CA GLY A 174 2.96 -27.38 17.89
C GLY A 174 2.98 -27.13 19.40
N LYS A 175 4.15 -27.24 20.04
CA LYS A 175 4.34 -26.81 21.44
C LYS A 175 4.62 -25.31 21.46
N GLY A 176 3.74 -24.53 22.10
CA GLY A 176 3.99 -23.12 22.38
C GLY A 176 4.58 -22.98 23.78
N GLU A 177 5.67 -22.22 23.92
CA GLU A 177 6.28 -21.93 25.21
C GLU A 177 6.07 -20.44 25.54
N PHE A 178 5.62 -20.14 26.75
CA PHE A 178 5.50 -18.79 27.28
C PHE A 178 6.46 -18.60 28.45
N PHE A 179 7.51 -17.80 28.24
CA PHE A 179 8.53 -17.53 29.27
C PHE A 179 8.29 -16.17 29.91
N ILE A 180 8.10 -16.15 31.24
CA ILE A 180 8.20 -14.92 32.03
C ILE A 180 9.45 -15.03 32.92
N ARG A 181 10.41 -14.13 32.69
CA ARG A 181 11.68 -14.13 33.45
C ARG A 181 11.60 -13.44 34.81
N ASN A 182 10.48 -12.76 35.09
CA ASN A 182 10.20 -12.03 36.32
C ASN A 182 9.03 -12.65 37.08
N PRO A 183 8.84 -12.34 38.38
CA PRO A 183 7.66 -12.78 39.14
C PRO A 183 6.36 -12.35 38.47
N VAL A 184 5.37 -13.25 38.47
CA VAL A 184 4.01 -12.99 37.98
C VAL A 184 3.10 -12.70 39.17
N TRP A 185 2.55 -11.50 39.21
CA TRP A 185 1.51 -11.13 40.17
C TRP A 185 0.14 -11.34 39.52
N HIS A 186 -0.71 -12.13 40.14
CA HIS A 186 -2.11 -12.30 39.73
C HIS A 186 -3.03 -12.05 40.93
N VAL A 187 -4.29 -11.71 40.67
CA VAL A 187 -5.34 -11.52 41.68
C VAL A 187 -6.51 -12.42 41.31
N ASN A 188 -7.14 -13.03 42.32
CA ASN A 188 -8.22 -14.02 42.20
C ASN A 188 -7.71 -15.41 41.81
N GLU A 189 -8.04 -15.90 40.62
CA GLU A 189 -7.85 -17.29 40.21
C GLU A 189 -6.77 -17.39 39.14
N PHE A 190 -5.90 -18.39 39.29
CA PHE A 190 -4.97 -18.83 38.26
C PHE A 190 -5.30 -20.29 37.92
N ASP A 191 -5.94 -20.49 36.77
CA ASP A 191 -6.35 -21.80 36.26
C ASP A 191 -5.30 -22.37 35.29
N ILE A 192 -5.00 -23.66 35.41
CA ILE A 192 -4.15 -24.41 34.50
C ILE A 192 -4.91 -25.65 34.06
N GLN A 193 -5.32 -25.67 32.80
CA GLN A 193 -5.98 -26.82 32.18
C GLN A 193 -4.91 -27.75 31.59
N GLY A 194 -4.21 -28.47 32.47
CA GLY A 194 -3.11 -29.37 32.11
C GLY A 194 -2.16 -29.61 33.29
N ASP A 195 -0.96 -30.10 32.98
CA ASP A 195 0.06 -30.35 33.98
C ASP A 195 0.77 -29.05 34.40
N LEU A 196 0.97 -28.88 35.72
CA LEU A 196 1.84 -27.87 36.28
C LEU A 196 3.13 -28.53 36.78
N TRP A 197 4.27 -28.22 36.14
CA TRP A 197 5.59 -28.59 36.65
C TRP A 197 6.25 -27.41 37.36
N VAL A 198 6.51 -27.55 38.67
CA VAL A 198 7.23 -26.55 39.47
C VAL A 198 8.60 -27.09 39.85
N ASN A 199 9.66 -26.40 39.42
CA ASN A 199 11.02 -26.68 39.86
C ASN A 199 11.40 -25.64 40.94
N GLY A 200 10.96 -25.89 42.18
CA GLY A 200 11.09 -24.95 43.30
C GLY A 200 10.03 -25.16 44.38
N TYR A 201 9.83 -24.16 45.23
CA TYR A 201 8.85 -24.19 46.31
C TYR A 201 7.52 -23.53 45.91
N ILE A 202 6.40 -24.16 46.26
CA ILE A 202 5.08 -23.54 46.25
C ILE A 202 4.80 -23.04 47.67
N GLY A 203 4.66 -21.72 47.84
CA GLY A 203 4.28 -21.11 49.12
C GLY A 203 2.81 -20.70 49.12
N SER A 204 2.02 -21.21 50.06
CA SER A 204 0.63 -20.80 50.28
C SER A 204 0.44 -20.24 51.68
N ALA A 205 -0.19 -19.08 51.81
CA ALA A 205 -0.56 -18.52 53.11
C ALA A 205 -1.91 -19.04 53.63
N ASN A 206 -2.77 -19.60 52.77
CA ASN A 206 -4.11 -20.11 53.10
C ASN A 206 -4.33 -21.50 52.48
N THR A 207 -5.01 -22.37 53.24
CA THR A 207 -5.09 -23.84 53.14
C THR A 207 -5.39 -24.42 51.75
N ILE A 208 -4.54 -25.35 51.30
CA ILE A 208 -4.68 -26.12 50.06
C ILE A 208 -5.57 -27.35 50.32
N ASN A 209 -6.71 -27.48 49.63
CA ASN A 209 -7.54 -28.70 49.58
C ASN A 209 -6.91 -29.79 48.68
N MET A 210 -5.62 -30.11 48.87
CA MET A 210 -4.98 -31.27 48.24
C MET A 210 -5.41 -32.60 48.88
N GLN A 211 -6.21 -32.52 49.94
CA GLN A 211 -6.55 -33.64 50.82
C GLN A 211 -7.48 -34.69 50.18
N LYS A 212 -8.38 -34.32 49.25
CA LYS A 212 -9.40 -35.26 48.75
C LYS A 212 -8.86 -36.38 47.85
N THR A 213 -7.80 -36.13 47.07
CA THR A 213 -7.22 -37.15 46.18
C THR A 213 -6.21 -38.04 46.91
N ILE A 214 -5.49 -37.48 47.90
CA ILE A 214 -4.56 -38.25 48.72
C ILE A 214 -5.29 -39.15 49.72
N ASP A 215 -6.41 -38.68 50.30
CA ASP A 215 -7.19 -39.50 51.24
C ASP A 215 -7.85 -40.71 50.55
N MET A 216 -8.36 -40.60 49.32
CA MET A 216 -8.92 -41.76 48.59
C MET A 216 -7.86 -42.80 48.24
N LEU A 217 -6.63 -42.37 47.88
CA LEU A 217 -5.52 -43.29 47.56
C LEU A 217 -5.04 -44.06 48.79
N ILE A 218 -5.14 -43.48 49.98
CA ILE A 218 -4.80 -44.15 51.23
C ILE A 218 -5.91 -45.14 51.64
N VAL A 219 -7.18 -44.79 51.42
CA VAL A 219 -8.31 -45.68 51.73
C VAL A 219 -8.31 -46.93 50.83
N ASP A 220 -8.14 -46.78 49.52
CA ASP A 220 -8.08 -47.95 48.60
C ASP A 220 -6.83 -48.83 48.83
N ALA A 221 -5.73 -48.27 49.34
CA ALA A 221 -4.53 -49.04 49.69
C ALA A 221 -4.62 -49.77 51.05
N LEU A 222 -5.61 -49.41 51.88
CA LEU A 222 -5.85 -50.01 53.20
C LEU A 222 -7.07 -50.95 53.23
N GLU A 223 -7.95 -50.88 52.23
CA GLU A 223 -9.12 -51.76 52.08
C GLU A 223 -8.89 -52.98 51.16
N GLY A 224 -7.65 -53.20 50.72
CA GLY A 224 -7.19 -54.42 50.01
C GLY A 224 -6.54 -55.45 50.94
#